data_AF-A0A841SF40-F1
#
_entry.id   AF-A0A841SF40-F1
#
_cell.length_a   1.000
_cell.length_b   1.000
_cell.length_c   1.000
_cell.angle_alpha   90.00
_cell.angle_beta   90.00
_cell.angle_gamma   90.00
#
_symmetry.space_group_name_H-M   'P 1'
#
loop_
_entity.id
_entity.type
_entity.pdbx_description
1 polymer ?
#
loop_
_entity_poly.entity_id
_entity_poly.type
_entity_poly.pdbx_seq_one_letter_code
_entity_poly.pdbx_strand_id
1 'polypeptide(L)'
;MLETVDPEFASYVDARQGRWLRTAYLVYGDLQRAEHALLQAFTRLSPQWSKADDPDAFVQGALYQPALTRWSRLRPFPGTESPVEQALAGLTSTQRTVLVLLHLEELTEFETADVLALSQTAVHTQGLSAFSAMRGQGIGRREDVGPVLAEVADDLPEVDLADRAWLAGKIRRRRRRRATGAGVLAALVVGLIVALAFLSGWLPVTG
;
A
#
# COMPACT_ATOMS: atom_id res chain seq x y z
N MET A 1 11.84 -10.64 27.98
CA MET A 1 11.93 -11.52 26.81
C MET A 1 11.51 -10.68 25.62
N LEU A 2 12.46 -10.19 24.81
CA LEU A 2 12.11 -9.47 23.58
C LEU A 2 11.40 -10.48 22.70
N GLU A 3 10.09 -10.30 22.53
CA GLU A 3 9.24 -11.22 21.79
C GLU A 3 9.56 -11.03 20.30
N THR A 4 10.45 -11.88 19.80
CA THR A 4 11.05 -11.84 18.46
C THR A 4 9.99 -11.87 17.36
N VAL A 5 10.35 -11.36 16.18
CA VAL A 5 9.53 -11.48 14.96
C VAL A 5 9.18 -12.95 14.74
N ASP A 6 7.94 -13.23 14.29
CA ASP A 6 7.61 -14.56 13.81
C ASP A 6 8.54 -14.90 12.64
N PRO A 7 9.35 -15.97 12.72
CA PRO A 7 10.39 -16.24 11.73
C PRO A 7 9.80 -16.53 10.35
N GLU A 8 8.60 -17.09 10.25
CA GLU A 8 7.94 -17.34 8.97
C GLU A 8 7.50 -16.02 8.32
N PHE A 9 6.99 -15.08 9.13
CA PHE A 9 6.68 -13.73 8.66
C PHE A 9 7.94 -12.98 8.21
N ALA A 10 9.03 -13.05 8.98
CA ALA A 10 10.30 -12.42 8.61
C ALA A 10 10.82 -12.97 7.28
N SER A 11 10.90 -14.29 7.15
CA SER A 11 11.33 -14.95 5.90
C SER A 11 10.43 -14.59 4.71
N TYR A 12 9.12 -14.46 4.93
CA TYR A 12 8.18 -14.02 3.89
C TYR A 12 8.47 -12.58 3.43
N VAL A 13 8.69 -11.65 4.35
CA VAL A 13 9.00 -10.25 4.04
C VAL A 13 10.35 -10.16 3.33
N ASP A 14 11.38 -10.82 3.85
CA ASP A 14 12.73 -10.78 3.28
C ASP A 14 12.77 -11.27 1.84
N ALA A 15 12.02 -12.33 1.53
CA ALA A 15 11.94 -12.88 0.17
C ALA A 15 11.27 -11.94 -0.85
N ARG A 16 10.50 -10.92 -0.40
CA ARG A 16 9.61 -10.12 -1.26
C ARG A 16 9.92 -8.62 -1.24
N GLN A 17 10.49 -8.11 -0.15
CA GLN A 17 10.64 -6.67 0.07
C GLN A 17 11.43 -5.98 -1.04
N GLY A 18 12.52 -6.59 -1.53
CA GLY A 18 13.33 -6.01 -2.60
C GLY A 18 12.54 -5.85 -3.91
N ARG A 19 11.89 -6.93 -4.37
CA ARG A 19 11.07 -6.92 -5.59
C ARG A 19 9.92 -5.91 -5.48
N TRP A 20 9.15 -5.92 -4.39
CA TRP A 20 8.02 -4.99 -4.28
C TRP A 20 8.45 -3.55 -4.02
N LEU A 21 9.63 -3.30 -3.44
CA LEU A 21 10.15 -1.94 -3.33
C LEU A 21 10.51 -1.38 -4.71
N ARG A 22 11.13 -2.18 -5.58
CA ARG A 22 11.42 -1.85 -6.98
C ARG A 22 10.17 -1.47 -7.74
N THR A 23 9.14 -2.31 -7.65
CA THR A 23 7.86 -2.04 -8.30
C THR A 23 7.15 -0.84 -7.69
N ALA A 24 7.08 -0.74 -6.37
CA ALA A 24 6.48 0.41 -5.70
C ALA A 24 7.20 1.72 -6.03
N TYR A 25 8.52 1.73 -6.19
CA TYR A 25 9.27 2.90 -6.60
C TYR A 25 8.78 3.39 -7.97
N LEU A 26 8.66 2.50 -8.96
CA LEU A 26 8.17 2.87 -10.29
C LEU A 26 6.69 3.31 -10.28
N VAL A 27 5.87 2.76 -9.38
CA VAL A 27 4.47 3.18 -9.21
C VAL A 27 4.38 4.58 -8.58
N TYR A 28 5.07 4.80 -7.46
CA TYR A 28 4.96 6.03 -6.67
C TYR A 28 5.83 7.18 -7.19
N GLY A 29 6.92 6.87 -7.90
CA GLY A 29 7.92 7.79 -8.40
C GLY A 29 8.72 8.49 -7.31
N ASP A 30 8.79 7.92 -6.11
CA ASP A 30 9.50 8.44 -4.96
C ASP A 30 9.85 7.28 -4.03
N LEU A 31 11.14 7.10 -3.73
CA LEU A 31 11.64 5.96 -2.96
C LEU A 31 11.11 5.96 -1.53
N GLN A 32 11.06 7.12 -0.87
CA GLN A 32 10.62 7.25 0.51
C GLN A 32 9.13 6.93 0.63
N ARG A 33 8.33 7.37 -0.35
CA ARG A 33 6.91 7.05 -0.45
C ARG A 33 6.68 5.57 -0.74
N ALA A 34 7.47 4.98 -1.63
CA ALA A 34 7.40 3.55 -1.94
C ALA A 34 7.72 2.68 -0.72
N GLU A 35 8.84 2.96 -0.04
CA GLU A 35 9.22 2.28 1.20
C GLU A 35 8.15 2.41 2.27
N HIS A 36 7.59 3.62 2.45
CA HIS A 36 6.52 3.85 3.42
C HIS A 36 5.27 3.04 3.09
N ALA A 37 4.84 3.01 1.83
CA ALA A 37 3.67 2.27 1.40
C ALA A 37 3.87 0.75 1.58
N LEU A 38 5.03 0.23 1.22
CA LEU A 38 5.38 -1.18 1.39
C LEU A 38 5.43 -1.59 2.86
N LEU A 39 6.10 -0.78 3.69
CA LEU A 39 6.12 -0.96 5.14
C LEU A 39 4.69 -0.95 5.72
N GLN A 40 3.83 -0.05 5.25
CA GLN A 40 2.44 0.02 5.68
C GLN A 40 1.65 -1.23 5.29
N ALA A 41 1.88 -1.78 4.09
CA ALA A 41 1.23 -3.00 3.62
C ALA A 41 1.63 -4.21 4.50
N PHE A 42 2.94 -4.42 4.74
CA PHE A 42 3.41 -5.49 5.65
C PHE A 42 2.94 -5.28 7.10
N THR A 43 2.92 -4.04 7.56
CA THR A 43 2.36 -3.69 8.88
C THR A 43 0.90 -4.11 9.00
N ARG A 44 0.11 -3.93 7.94
CA ARG A 44 -1.31 -4.35 7.91
C ARG A 44 -1.47 -5.87 7.85
N LEU A 45 -0.53 -6.58 7.22
CA LEU A 45 -0.52 -8.05 7.17
C LEU A 45 -0.18 -8.66 8.54
N SER A 46 0.79 -8.10 9.25
CA SER A 46 1.30 -8.68 10.51
C SER A 46 0.25 -9.13 11.55
N PRO A 47 -0.84 -8.39 11.88
CA PRO A 47 -1.82 -8.84 12.88
C PRO A 47 -2.70 -10.02 12.42
N GLN A 48 -2.71 -10.32 11.13
CA GLN A 48 -3.53 -11.37 10.52
C GLN A 48 -2.68 -12.42 9.78
N TRP A 49 -1.34 -12.34 9.91
CA TRP A 49 -0.38 -13.23 9.24
C TRP A 49 -0.78 -14.69 9.33
N SER A 50 -1.04 -15.18 10.55
CA SER A 50 -1.42 -16.57 10.81
C SER A 50 -2.80 -17.00 10.26
N LYS A 51 -3.52 -16.10 9.59
CA LYS A 51 -4.88 -16.31 9.05
C LYS A 51 -4.98 -15.89 7.58
N ALA A 52 -3.90 -15.40 6.99
CA ALA A 52 -3.91 -14.94 5.62
C ALA A 52 -3.82 -16.17 4.70
N ASP A 53 -4.89 -16.44 3.96
CA ASP A 53 -4.91 -17.53 2.97
C ASP A 53 -4.00 -17.19 1.78
N ASP A 54 -4.01 -15.93 1.35
CA ASP A 54 -3.14 -15.38 0.31
C ASP A 54 -2.52 -14.05 0.79
N PRO A 55 -1.32 -14.11 1.39
CA PRO A 55 -0.63 -12.92 1.88
C PRO A 55 -0.11 -12.03 0.73
N ASP A 56 0.15 -12.59 -0.45
CA ASP A 56 0.68 -11.86 -1.61
C ASP A 56 -0.40 -10.94 -2.17
N ALA A 57 -1.58 -11.48 -2.47
CA ALA A 57 -2.72 -10.70 -2.93
C ALA A 57 -3.11 -9.61 -1.92
N PHE A 58 -3.05 -9.92 -0.62
CA PHE A 58 -3.32 -8.93 0.43
C PHE A 58 -2.32 -7.77 0.39
N VAL A 59 -1.02 -8.06 0.32
CA VAL A 59 0.02 -7.02 0.30
C VAL A 59 -0.04 -6.22 -0.98
N GLN A 60 -0.17 -6.87 -2.14
CA GLN A 60 -0.29 -6.18 -3.44
C GLN A 60 -1.49 -5.24 -3.47
N GLY A 61 -2.67 -5.68 -3.01
CA GLY A 61 -3.84 -4.80 -2.90
C GLY A 61 -3.61 -3.64 -1.92
N ALA A 62 -3.03 -3.92 -0.75
CA ALA A 62 -2.72 -2.89 0.25
C ALA A 62 -1.64 -1.90 -0.21
N LEU A 63 -0.76 -2.30 -1.13
CA LEU A 63 0.33 -1.53 -1.69
C LEU A 63 -0.11 -0.70 -2.90
N TYR A 64 -0.79 -1.28 -3.88
CA TYR A 64 -1.01 -0.63 -5.17
C TYR A 64 -2.34 0.10 -5.29
N GLN A 65 -3.41 -0.33 -4.61
CA GLN A 65 -4.70 0.37 -4.66
C GLN A 65 -4.61 1.84 -4.18
N PRO A 66 -3.84 2.18 -3.11
CA PRO A 66 -3.66 3.57 -2.70
C PRO A 66 -2.91 4.44 -3.72
N ALA A 67 -2.21 3.85 -4.70
CA ALA A 67 -1.57 4.64 -5.77
C ALA A 67 -2.58 5.23 -6.76
N LEU A 68 -3.77 4.62 -6.88
CA LEU A 68 -4.82 5.07 -7.80
C LEU A 68 -5.46 6.38 -7.34
N THR A 69 -5.43 6.69 -6.04
CA THR A 69 -6.02 7.91 -5.51
C THR A 69 -5.07 9.10 -5.73
N ARG A 70 -5.62 10.17 -6.33
CA ARG A 70 -4.87 11.38 -6.63
C ARG A 70 -4.69 12.25 -5.38
N TRP A 71 -3.78 11.84 -4.49
CA TRP A 71 -3.48 12.58 -3.25
C TRP A 71 -2.22 13.44 -3.34
N SER A 72 -1.32 13.17 -4.30
CA SER A 72 -0.09 13.93 -4.45
C SER A 72 -0.19 14.93 -5.60
N ARG A 73 0.14 16.19 -5.32
CA ARG A 73 0.41 17.23 -6.33
C ARG A 73 1.86 17.22 -6.81
N LEU A 74 2.72 16.43 -6.17
CA LEU A 74 4.14 16.35 -6.52
C LEU A 74 4.31 15.54 -7.81
N ARG A 75 5.19 16.03 -8.68
CA ARG A 75 5.60 15.31 -9.89
C ARG A 75 6.39 14.06 -9.46
N PRO A 76 6.07 12.87 -9.99
CA PRO A 76 6.88 11.67 -9.75
C PRO A 76 8.25 11.82 -10.43
N PHE A 77 9.25 11.14 -9.87
CA PHE A 77 10.65 11.16 -10.30
C PHE A 77 11.24 12.58 -10.38
N PRO A 78 11.24 13.33 -9.26
CA PRO A 78 11.75 14.70 -9.26
C PRO A 78 13.25 14.73 -9.56
N GLY A 79 13.66 15.53 -10.54
CA GLY A 79 15.08 15.76 -10.86
C GLY A 79 15.77 14.61 -11.59
N THR A 80 15.04 13.60 -12.07
CA THR A 80 15.62 12.50 -12.83
C THR A 80 16.07 12.91 -14.23
N GLU A 81 17.21 12.38 -14.66
CA GLU A 81 17.69 12.45 -16.05
C GLU A 81 17.35 11.18 -16.85
N SER A 82 16.81 10.14 -16.20
CA SER A 82 16.41 8.90 -16.85
C SER A 82 15.24 9.16 -17.82
N PRO A 83 15.39 8.89 -19.13
CA PRO A 83 14.31 9.06 -20.10
C PRO A 83 13.07 8.22 -19.75
N VAL A 84 13.30 7.04 -19.15
CA VAL A 84 12.25 6.11 -18.71
C VAL A 84 11.43 6.73 -17.58
N GLU A 85 12.10 7.22 -16.54
CA GLU A 85 11.43 7.85 -15.42
C GLU A 85 10.70 9.14 -15.85
N GLN A 86 11.27 9.91 -16.79
CA GLN A 86 10.59 11.06 -17.38
C GLN A 86 9.33 10.66 -18.14
N ALA A 87 9.37 9.56 -18.89
CA ALA A 87 8.21 9.02 -19.59
C ALA A 87 7.13 8.54 -18.61
N LEU A 88 7.52 7.82 -17.55
CA LEU A 88 6.61 7.41 -16.46
C LEU A 88 6.03 8.61 -15.71
N ALA A 89 6.80 9.69 -15.54
CA ALA A 89 6.35 10.93 -14.91
C ALA A 89 5.23 11.62 -15.72
N GLY A 90 5.15 11.38 -17.03
CA GLY A 90 4.08 11.86 -17.91
C GLY A 90 2.77 11.08 -17.79
N LEU A 91 2.79 9.88 -17.21
CA LEU A 91 1.60 9.05 -17.02
C LEU A 91 0.77 9.50 -15.82
N THR A 92 -0.55 9.32 -15.90
CA THR A 92 -1.40 9.35 -14.69
C THR A 92 -0.99 8.24 -13.72
N SER A 93 -1.30 8.38 -12.43
CA SER A 93 -0.95 7.35 -11.44
C SER A 93 -1.56 5.99 -11.78
N THR A 94 -2.81 5.95 -12.26
CA THR A 94 -3.47 4.71 -12.70
C THR A 94 -2.78 4.09 -13.91
N GLN A 95 -2.48 4.87 -14.96
CA GLN A 95 -1.77 4.39 -16.15
C GLN A 95 -0.41 3.80 -15.78
N ARG A 96 0.35 4.50 -14.94
CA ARG A 96 1.66 4.06 -14.48
C ARG A 96 1.57 2.77 -13.68
N THR A 97 0.63 2.71 -12.73
CA THR A 97 0.41 1.51 -11.90
C THR A 97 0.08 0.31 -12.77
N VAL A 98 -0.88 0.45 -13.69
CA VAL A 98 -1.25 -0.62 -14.62
C VAL A 98 -0.06 -1.04 -15.50
N LEU A 99 0.66 -0.08 -16.08
CA LEU A 99 1.82 -0.38 -16.93
C LEU A 99 2.89 -1.18 -16.16
N VAL A 100 3.24 -0.72 -14.96
CA VAL A 100 4.27 -1.36 -14.13
C VAL A 100 3.84 -2.77 -13.73
N LEU A 101 2.59 -2.98 -13.31
CA LEU A 101 2.11 -4.32 -12.94
C LEU A 101 2.07 -5.29 -14.13
N LEU A 102 1.67 -4.82 -15.32
CA LEU A 102 1.62 -5.66 -16.52
C LEU A 102 3.02 -6.02 -17.06
N HIS A 103 4.01 -5.15 -16.88
CA HIS A 103 5.30 -5.27 -17.58
C HIS A 103 6.50 -5.60 -16.70
N LEU A 104 6.50 -5.16 -15.44
CA LEU A 104 7.57 -5.46 -14.49
C LEU A 104 7.22 -6.65 -13.60
N GLU A 105 5.98 -6.70 -13.12
CA GLU A 105 5.48 -7.82 -12.31
C GLU A 105 4.93 -8.97 -13.16
N GLU A 106 4.86 -8.76 -14.49
CA GLU A 106 4.32 -9.71 -15.47
C GLU A 106 2.92 -10.23 -15.13
N LEU A 107 2.13 -9.44 -14.40
CA LEU A 107 0.74 -9.78 -14.10
C LEU A 107 -0.09 -9.71 -15.37
N THR A 108 -1.05 -10.62 -15.49
CA THR A 108 -2.07 -10.56 -16.52
C THR A 108 -3.03 -9.39 -16.29
N GLU A 109 -3.81 -9.01 -17.32
CA GLU A 109 -4.86 -7.99 -17.16
C GLU A 109 -5.91 -8.41 -16.13
N PHE A 110 -6.15 -9.72 -15.96
CA PHE A 110 -7.06 -10.28 -14.98
C PHE A 110 -6.50 -10.13 -13.55
N GLU A 111 -5.28 -10.58 -13.31
CA GLU A 111 -4.63 -10.44 -11.98
C GLU A 111 -4.47 -8.98 -11.60
N THR A 112 -4.11 -8.12 -12.56
CA THR A 112 -4.03 -6.67 -12.34
C THR A 112 -5.38 -6.07 -11.97
N ALA A 113 -6.47 -6.53 -12.58
CA ALA A 113 -7.83 -6.09 -12.26
C ALA A 113 -8.20 -6.44 -10.81
N ASP A 114 -7.90 -7.67 -10.38
CA ASP A 114 -8.13 -8.15 -9.02
C ASP A 114 -7.29 -7.35 -8.00
N VAL A 115 -6.00 -7.18 -8.25
CA VAL A 115 -5.09 -6.42 -7.38
C VAL A 115 -5.55 -4.97 -7.21
N LEU A 116 -5.94 -4.32 -8.31
CA LEU A 116 -6.31 -2.91 -8.32
C LEU A 116 -7.77 -2.62 -8.00
N ALA A 117 -8.61 -3.67 -7.85
CA ALA A 117 -10.06 -3.57 -7.74
C ALA A 117 -10.68 -2.75 -8.91
N LEU A 118 -10.20 -3.01 -10.12
CA LEU A 118 -10.68 -2.42 -11.38
C LEU A 118 -11.38 -3.49 -12.23
N SER A 119 -12.10 -3.07 -13.28
CA SER A 119 -12.54 -4.02 -14.30
C SER A 119 -11.40 -4.36 -15.27
N GLN A 120 -11.42 -5.56 -15.83
CA GLN A 120 -10.45 -5.97 -16.85
C GLN A 120 -10.44 -5.00 -18.05
N THR A 121 -11.60 -4.54 -18.50
CA THR A 121 -11.72 -3.51 -19.55
C THR A 121 -11.03 -2.20 -19.16
N ALA A 122 -11.13 -1.78 -17.89
CA ALA A 122 -10.45 -0.59 -17.41
C ALA A 122 -8.93 -0.79 -17.43
N VAL A 123 -8.43 -1.95 -16.97
CA VAL A 123 -7.00 -2.30 -17.05
C VAL A 123 -6.51 -2.25 -18.49
N HIS A 124 -7.22 -2.91 -19.41
CA HIS A 124 -6.89 -2.90 -20.84
C HIS A 124 -6.79 -1.48 -21.41
N THR A 125 -7.81 -0.65 -21.16
CA THR A 125 -7.87 0.73 -21.65
C THR A 125 -6.74 1.59 -21.07
N GLN A 126 -6.44 1.45 -19.78
CA GLN A 126 -5.37 2.18 -19.13
C GLN A 126 -3.99 1.73 -19.63
N GLY A 127 -3.80 0.42 -19.85
CA GLY A 127 -2.57 -0.15 -20.41
C GLY A 127 -2.30 0.36 -21.83
N LEU A 128 -3.30 0.34 -22.71
CA LEU A 128 -3.18 0.92 -24.06
C LEU A 128 -2.86 2.42 -24.03
N SER A 129 -3.51 3.17 -23.14
CA SER A 129 -3.26 4.61 -22.99
C SER A 129 -1.86 4.89 -22.47
N ALA A 130 -1.39 4.13 -21.48
CA ALA A 130 -0.04 4.22 -20.94
C ALA A 130 1.00 3.91 -22.02
N PHE A 131 0.81 2.84 -22.79
CA PHE A 131 1.73 2.45 -23.84
C PHE A 131 1.79 3.47 -24.99
N SER A 132 0.66 4.04 -25.41
CA SER A 132 0.66 5.13 -26.41
C SER A 132 1.40 6.37 -25.91
N ALA A 133 1.29 6.71 -24.63
CA ALA A 133 2.05 7.82 -24.05
C ALA A 133 3.56 7.52 -24.00
N MET A 134 3.96 6.28 -23.63
CA MET A 134 5.36 5.84 -23.61
C MET A 134 6.00 5.88 -25.00
N ARG A 135 5.27 5.46 -26.05
CA ARG A 135 5.74 5.55 -27.44
C ARG A 135 6.00 6.98 -27.90
N GLY A 136 5.21 7.94 -27.43
CA GLY A 136 5.45 9.37 -27.68
C GLY A 136 6.77 9.89 -27.12
N GLN A 137 7.41 9.15 -26.20
CA GLN A 137 8.70 9.46 -25.58
C GLN A 137 9.87 8.63 -26.16
N GLY A 138 9.64 7.88 -27.25
CA GLY A 138 10.69 7.09 -27.93
C GLY A 138 10.87 5.67 -27.40
N ILE A 139 10.05 5.22 -26.44
CA ILE A 139 10.05 3.82 -25.95
C ILE A 139 9.11 3.01 -26.84
N GLY A 140 9.67 2.36 -27.85
CA GLY A 140 8.97 2.02 -29.10
C GLY A 140 8.18 0.71 -29.12
N ARG A 141 8.67 -0.37 -28.50
CA ARG A 141 8.02 -1.69 -28.55
C ARG A 141 7.54 -2.13 -27.17
N ARG A 142 6.47 -2.93 -27.15
CA ARG A 142 5.82 -3.37 -25.91
C ARG A 142 6.71 -4.34 -25.14
N GLU A 143 7.43 -5.19 -25.87
CA GLU A 143 8.42 -6.12 -25.35
C GLU A 143 9.63 -5.43 -24.70
N ASP A 144 9.93 -4.18 -25.06
CA ASP A 144 11.07 -3.43 -24.50
C ASP A 144 10.73 -2.81 -23.14
N VAL A 145 9.44 -2.63 -22.82
CA VAL A 145 9.02 -1.89 -21.61
C VAL A 145 9.45 -2.61 -20.34
N GLY A 146 9.27 -3.93 -20.25
CA GLY A 146 9.64 -4.70 -19.05
C GLY A 146 11.12 -4.59 -18.70
N PRO A 147 12.04 -4.94 -19.62
CA PRO A 147 13.49 -4.80 -19.40
C PRO A 147 13.91 -3.38 -19.02
N VAL A 148 13.34 -2.38 -19.68
CA VAL A 148 13.65 -0.96 -19.41
C VAL A 148 13.17 -0.53 -18.02
N LEU A 149 12.04 -1.06 -17.53
CA LEU A 149 11.59 -0.82 -16.16
C LEU A 149 12.48 -1.54 -15.13
N ALA A 150 12.92 -2.76 -15.43
CA ALA A 150 13.79 -3.53 -14.56
C ALA A 150 15.15 -2.86 -14.37
N GLU A 151 15.76 -2.38 -15.48
CA GLU A 151 17.04 -1.65 -15.45
C GLU A 151 17.00 -0.45 -14.51
N VAL A 152 15.92 0.35 -14.56
CA VAL A 152 15.75 1.51 -13.66
C VAL A 152 15.62 1.09 -12.19
N ALA A 153 15.00 -0.06 -11.93
CA ALA A 153 14.72 -0.50 -10.58
C ALA A 153 15.88 -1.28 -9.92
N ASP A 154 16.79 -1.83 -10.72
CA ASP A 154 17.92 -2.63 -10.23
C ASP A 154 18.92 -1.81 -9.39
N ASP A 155 19.03 -0.50 -9.64
CA ASP A 155 19.93 0.41 -8.92
C ASP A 155 19.42 0.81 -7.51
N LEU A 156 18.24 0.33 -7.10
CA LEU A 156 17.66 0.71 -5.81
C LEU A 156 18.33 0.01 -4.62
N PRO A 157 18.47 0.71 -3.47
CA PRO A 157 19.05 0.13 -2.27
C PRO A 157 18.21 -1.03 -1.73
N GLU A 158 18.87 -2.06 -1.21
CA GLU A 158 18.21 -3.08 -0.40
C GLU A 158 17.74 -2.47 0.92
N VAL A 159 16.52 -2.81 1.34
CA VAL A 159 15.92 -2.30 2.57
C VAL A 159 15.47 -3.48 3.44
N ASP A 160 15.80 -3.43 4.73
CA ASP A 160 15.29 -4.35 5.75
C ASP A 160 13.99 -3.79 6.35
N LEU A 161 12.86 -4.35 5.93
CA LEU A 161 11.52 -3.99 6.37
C LEU A 161 10.92 -4.98 7.37
N ALA A 162 11.49 -6.19 7.51
CA ALA A 162 10.91 -7.26 8.32
C ALA A 162 10.74 -6.84 9.79
N ASP A 163 11.82 -6.36 10.41
CA ASP A 163 11.82 -5.90 11.80
C ASP A 163 10.92 -4.67 12.00
N ARG A 164 10.97 -3.71 11.08
CA ARG A 164 10.19 -2.47 11.14
C ARG A 164 8.69 -2.74 11.02
N ALA A 165 8.28 -3.63 10.12
CA ALA A 165 6.88 -3.96 9.89
C ALA A 165 6.26 -4.69 11.09
N TRP A 166 6.98 -5.65 11.67
CA TRP A 166 6.51 -6.42 12.81
C TRP A 166 6.27 -5.55 14.05
N LEU A 167 7.22 -4.64 14.36
CA LEU A 167 7.11 -3.72 15.49
C LEU A 167 5.94 -2.73 15.32
N ALA A 168 5.77 -2.16 14.13
CA ALA A 168 4.68 -1.23 13.83
C ALA A 168 3.29 -1.89 13.91
N GLY A 169 3.19 -3.15 13.46
CA GLY A 169 1.96 -3.95 13.50
C GLY A 169 1.41 -4.17 14.90
N LYS A 170 2.29 -4.50 15.86
CA LYS A 170 1.91 -4.71 17.26
C LYS A 170 1.37 -3.43 17.93
N ILE A 171 1.85 -2.24 17.55
CA ILE A 171 1.32 -0.95 18.06
C ILE A 171 -0.13 -0.72 17.60
N ARG A 172 -0.45 -1.09 16.35
CA ARG A 172 -1.82 -0.95 15.79
C ARG A 172 -2.84 -1.86 16.48
N ARG A 173 -2.43 -3.09 16.86
CA ARG A 173 -3.24 -4.03 17.65
C ARG A 173 -3.58 -3.46 19.03
N ARG A 174 -2.64 -2.74 19.68
CA ARG A 174 -2.88 -2.08 20.99
C ARG A 174 -3.80 -0.86 20.87
N ARG A 175 -3.69 -0.03 19.81
CA ARG A 175 -4.59 1.13 19.60
C ARG A 175 -6.04 0.72 19.32
N ARG A 176 -6.30 -0.33 18.52
CA ARG A 176 -7.68 -0.82 18.30
C ARG A 176 -8.34 -1.34 19.58
N ARG A 177 -7.62 -2.09 20.42
CA ARG A 177 -8.14 -2.54 21.73
C ARG A 177 -8.40 -1.38 22.71
N ARG A 178 -7.55 -0.35 22.70
CA ARG A 178 -7.76 0.86 23.52
C ARG A 178 -8.90 1.74 23.03
N ALA A 179 -9.16 1.83 21.73
CA ALA A 179 -10.30 2.59 21.22
C ALA A 179 -11.64 1.94 21.59
N THR A 180 -11.76 0.61 21.49
CA THR A 180 -12.96 -0.12 21.93
C THR A 180 -13.09 -0.10 23.46
N GLY A 181 -11.98 -0.30 24.19
CA GLY A 181 -11.98 -0.25 25.66
C GLY A 181 -12.26 1.15 26.21
N ALA A 182 -11.71 2.21 25.61
CA ALA A 182 -11.98 3.59 26.00
C ALA A 182 -13.41 4.01 25.66
N GLY A 183 -13.98 3.54 24.55
CA GLY A 183 -15.38 3.75 24.21
C GLY A 183 -16.34 3.09 25.21
N VAL A 184 -16.04 1.85 25.63
CA VAL A 184 -16.82 1.15 26.67
C VAL A 184 -16.67 1.83 28.03
N LEU A 185 -15.46 2.22 28.43
CA LEU A 185 -15.23 2.90 29.70
C LEU A 185 -15.92 4.28 29.75
N ALA A 186 -15.86 5.04 28.65
CA ALA A 186 -16.56 6.32 28.53
C ALA A 186 -18.08 6.13 28.62
N ALA A 187 -18.64 5.11 27.97
CA ALA A 187 -20.07 4.79 28.07
C ALA A 187 -20.49 4.40 29.50
N LEU A 188 -19.67 3.63 30.22
CA LEU A 188 -19.91 3.28 31.62
C LEU A 188 -19.83 4.49 32.55
N VAL A 189 -18.87 5.40 32.33
CA VAL A 189 -18.75 6.64 33.11
C VAL A 189 -19.95 7.55 32.87
N VAL A 190 -20.38 7.73 31.61
CA VAL A 190 -21.59 8.50 31.28
C VAL A 190 -22.83 7.86 31.92
N GLY A 191 -22.98 6.55 31.83
CA GLY A 191 -24.08 5.82 32.47
C GLY A 191 -24.11 5.99 33.99
N LEU A 192 -22.94 5.94 34.64
CA LEU A 192 -22.81 6.16 36.08
C LEU A 192 -23.15 7.60 36.47
N ILE A 193 -22.69 8.60 35.71
CA ILE A 193 -23.02 10.02 35.94
C ILE A 193 -24.53 10.25 35.83
N VAL A 194 -25.16 9.69 34.80
CA VAL A 194 -26.62 9.80 34.61
C VAL A 194 -27.36 9.13 35.77
N ALA A 195 -26.98 7.90 36.16
CA ALA A 195 -27.59 7.19 37.28
C ALA A 195 -27.47 7.97 38.61
N LEU A 196 -26.29 8.56 38.88
CA LEU A 196 -26.07 9.39 40.06
C LEU A 196 -26.90 10.68 40.02
N ALA A 197 -27.03 11.33 38.86
CA ALA A 197 -27.86 12.53 38.68
C ALA A 197 -29.35 12.24 38.90
N PHE A 198 -29.84 11.05 38.52
CA PHE A 198 -31.18 10.58 38.83
C PHE A 198 -31.37 10.31 40.34
N LEU A 199 -30.41 9.64 40.98
CA LEU A 199 -30.45 9.36 42.42
C LEU A 199 -30.37 10.61 43.30
N SER A 200 -29.67 11.65 42.84
CA SER A 200 -29.55 12.93 43.56
C SER A 200 -30.68 13.92 43.29
N GLY A 201 -31.69 13.56 42.48
CA GLY A 201 -32.85 14.40 42.19
C GLY A 201 -32.57 15.62 41.30
N TRP A 202 -31.53 15.58 40.47
CA TRP A 202 -31.07 16.74 39.67
C TRP A 202 -31.82 16.92 38.34
N LEU A 203 -32.52 15.89 37.84
CA LEU A 203 -33.33 15.97 36.62
C LEU A 203 -34.82 16.16 36.98
N PRO A 204 -35.49 17.21 36.48
CA PRO A 204 -36.91 17.38 36.71
C PRO A 204 -37.67 16.25 36.01
N VAL A 205 -38.50 15.52 36.78
CA VAL A 205 -39.48 14.59 36.23
C VAL A 205 -40.49 15.44 35.46
N THR A 206 -40.32 15.55 34.14
CA THR A 206 -41.33 16.17 33.27
C THR A 206 -42.54 15.24 33.25
N GLY A 207 -43.55 15.59 34.05
CA GLY A 207 -44.93 15.17 33.83
C GLY A 207 -45.58 15.95 32.70
#